data_AF-A0A2V6D0F4-F1
#
_entry.id   AF-A0A2V6D0F4-F1
#
_cell.length_a   1.000
_cell.length_b   1.000
_cell.length_c   1.000
_cell.angle_alpha   90.00
_cell.angle_beta   90.00
_cell.angle_gamma   90.00
#
_symmetry.space_group_name_H-M   'P 1'
#
loop_
_entity.id
_entity.type
_entity.pdbx_description
1 polymer ?
#
loop_
_entity_poly.entity_id
_entity_poly.type
_entity_poly.pdbx_seq_one_letter_code
_entity_poly.pdbx_strand_id
1 'polypeptide(L)'
;MLVVIMVIFILAALVLAASSYVQNKGARARAETEIAALSAALESYKADNGIYPRDAAKTDSVNPAASPVPATASQFLYEQLSGDTNDDRTPEAKSYFAFRPNMLLPAPPSTGNITAIRDPFGNPYGYSTAKAAGAAFGNNPTYDLWSTANDTAGNTTKWIKNW
;
A
#
# COMPACT_ATOMS: atom_id res chain seq x y z
N MET A 1 42.16 18.86 16.09
CA MET A 1 40.67 18.90 16.04
C MET A 1 40.11 18.47 14.67
N LEU A 2 40.79 18.71 13.54
CA LEU A 2 40.31 18.32 12.20
C LEU A 2 40.18 16.80 11.96
N VAL A 3 41.14 16.00 12.46
CA VAL A 3 41.13 14.54 12.28
C VAL A 3 39.89 13.89 12.91
N VAL A 4 39.45 14.38 14.08
CA VAL A 4 38.28 13.84 14.78
C VAL A 4 37.00 14.12 13.99
N ILE A 5 36.85 15.35 13.49
CA ILE A 5 35.68 15.75 12.68
C ILE A 5 35.61 14.91 11.39
N MET A 6 36.75 14.67 10.74
CA MET A 6 36.83 13.82 9.54
C MET A 6 36.38 12.38 9.83
N VAL A 7 36.87 11.78 10.91
CA VAL A 7 36.51 10.40 11.29
C VAL A 7 35.01 10.30 11.61
N ILE A 8 34.43 11.29 12.28
CA ILE A 8 32.99 11.32 12.57
C ILE A 8 32.17 11.36 11.27
N PHE A 9 32.54 12.17 10.28
CA PHE A 9 31.83 12.22 9.00
C PHE A 9 31.90 10.90 8.23
N ILE A 10 33.05 10.23 8.23
CA ILE A 10 33.20 8.92 7.57
C ILE A 10 32.32 7.87 8.26
N LEU A 11 32.32 7.83 9.59
CA LEU A 11 31.48 6.89 10.35
C LEU A 11 29.99 7.19 10.19
N ALA A 12 29.60 8.47 10.23
CA ALA A 12 28.22 8.88 10.02
C ALA A 12 27.72 8.50 8.62
N ALA A 13 28.52 8.69 7.57
CA ALA A 13 28.18 8.29 6.22
C ALA A 13 27.98 6.77 6.08
N LEU A 14 28.86 5.97 6.70
CA LEU A 14 28.75 4.51 6.69
C LEU A 14 27.50 4.02 7.46
N VAL A 15 27.22 4.61 8.63
CA VAL A 15 26.05 4.29 9.44
C VAL A 15 24.75 4.66 8.69
N LEU A 16 24.70 5.80 8.01
CA LEU A 16 23.56 6.21 7.18
C LEU A 16 23.34 5.24 6.00
N ALA A 17 24.41 4.83 5.31
CA ALA A 17 24.33 3.87 4.20
C ALA A 17 23.81 2.49 4.66
N ALA A 18 24.29 1.97 5.79
CA ALA A 18 23.81 0.71 6.36
C ALA A 18 22.35 0.81 6.85
N SER A 19 21.96 1.96 7.42
CA SER A 19 20.60 2.17 7.92
C SER A 19 19.53 2.16 6.81
N SER A 20 19.81 2.75 5.65
CA SER A 20 18.91 2.73 4.48
C SER A 20 18.67 1.30 3.97
N TYR A 21 19.72 0.46 3.91
CA TYR A 21 19.60 -0.93 3.47
C TYR A 21 18.77 -1.79 4.44
N VAL A 22 19.00 -1.66 5.75
CA VAL A 22 18.25 -2.42 6.77
C VAL A 22 16.79 -1.95 6.86
N GLN A 23 16.55 -0.64 6.74
CA GLN A 23 15.19 -0.08 6.69
C GLN A 23 14.41 -0.65 5.50
N ASN A 24 15.04 -0.82 4.34
CA ASN A 24 14.40 -1.45 3.18
C ASN A 24 14.03 -2.91 3.42
N LYS A 25 14.89 -3.68 4.10
CA LYS A 25 14.58 -5.08 4.45
C LYS A 25 13.42 -5.17 5.45
N GLY A 26 13.42 -4.32 6.48
CA GLY A 26 12.34 -4.26 7.46
C GLY A 26 11.01 -3.79 6.87
N ALA A 27 11.05 -2.73 6.04
CA ALA A 27 9.90 -2.22 5.30
C ALA A 27 9.31 -3.27 4.37
N ARG A 28 10.15 -4.05 3.68
CA ARG A 28 9.71 -5.16 2.84
C ARG A 28 8.99 -6.25 3.63
N ALA A 29 9.60 -6.75 4.71
CA ALA A 29 8.97 -7.77 5.55
C ALA A 29 7.63 -7.27 6.12
N ARG A 30 7.58 -5.99 6.52
CA ARG A 30 6.34 -5.36 6.97
C ARG A 30 5.29 -5.32 5.85
N ALA A 31 5.66 -4.92 4.64
CA ALA A 31 4.74 -4.85 3.52
C ALA A 31 4.20 -6.24 3.13
N GLU A 32 5.02 -7.28 3.20
CA GLU A 32 4.58 -8.69 3.00
C GLU A 32 3.52 -9.08 4.05
N THR A 33 3.75 -8.75 5.33
CA THR A 33 2.76 -9.02 6.39
C THR A 33 1.49 -8.18 6.24
N GLU A 34 1.59 -6.92 5.83
CA GLU A 34 0.45 -6.04 5.63
C GLU A 34 -0.38 -6.50 4.42
N ILE A 35 0.25 -6.94 3.33
CA ILE A 35 -0.47 -7.54 2.17
C ILE A 35 -1.19 -8.82 2.59
N ALA A 36 -0.55 -9.72 3.34
CA ALA A 36 -1.21 -10.93 3.83
C ALA A 36 -2.42 -10.62 4.73
N ALA A 37 -2.30 -9.61 5.59
CA ALA A 37 -3.39 -9.19 6.48
C ALA A 37 -4.55 -8.52 5.70
N LEU A 38 -4.23 -7.69 4.71
CA LEU A 38 -5.23 -7.10 3.81
C LEU A 38 -5.91 -8.17 2.94
N SER A 39 -5.17 -9.14 2.42
CA SER A 39 -5.74 -10.30 1.72
C SER A 39 -6.72 -11.08 2.60
N ALA A 40 -6.40 -11.30 3.87
CA ALA A 40 -7.31 -11.97 4.81
C ALA A 40 -8.58 -11.16 5.09
N ALA A 41 -8.46 -9.83 5.19
CA ALA A 41 -9.62 -8.95 5.31
C ALA A 41 -10.48 -8.95 4.04
N LEU A 42 -9.86 -9.01 2.86
CA LEU A 42 -10.53 -9.14 1.57
C LEU A 42 -11.32 -10.45 1.46
N GLU A 43 -10.80 -11.57 1.99
CA GLU A 43 -11.57 -12.81 2.08
C GLU A 43 -12.78 -12.67 3.00
N SER A 44 -12.63 -11.98 4.14
CA SER A 44 -13.75 -11.72 5.06
C SER A 44 -14.82 -10.82 4.41
N TYR A 45 -14.38 -9.78 3.70
CA TYR A 45 -15.26 -8.92 2.90
C TYR A 45 -16.04 -9.74 1.88
N LYS A 46 -15.35 -10.58 1.10
CA LYS A 46 -15.99 -11.41 0.08
C LYS A 46 -16.96 -12.43 0.68
N ALA A 47 -16.65 -12.99 1.85
CA ALA A 47 -17.53 -13.94 2.52
C ALA A 47 -18.92 -13.31 2.81
N ASP A 48 -18.95 -12.02 3.13
CA ASP A 48 -20.19 -11.30 3.44
C ASP A 48 -20.85 -10.67 2.20
N ASN A 49 -20.07 -10.22 1.21
CA ASN A 49 -20.57 -9.46 0.05
C ASN A 49 -20.64 -10.27 -1.25
N GLY A 50 -20.14 -11.51 -1.26
CA GLY A 50 -20.10 -12.40 -2.42
C GLY A 50 -19.04 -12.06 -3.48
N ILE A 51 -18.40 -10.89 -3.38
CA ILE A 51 -17.37 -10.40 -4.31
C ILE A 51 -16.31 -9.60 -3.56
N TYR A 52 -15.09 -9.54 -4.08
CA TYR A 52 -14.08 -8.59 -3.58
C TYR A 52 -14.51 -7.15 -3.88
N PRO A 53 -14.06 -6.16 -3.10
CA PRO A 53 -14.27 -4.74 -3.38
C PRO A 53 -13.94 -4.42 -4.82
N ARG A 54 -14.91 -3.91 -5.57
CA ARG A 54 -14.73 -3.67 -7.00
C ARG A 54 -15.54 -2.47 -7.44
N ASP A 55 -14.92 -1.62 -8.25
CA ASP A 55 -15.55 -0.47 -8.88
C ASP A 55 -15.04 -0.28 -10.31
N ALA A 56 -15.97 -0.03 -11.23
CA ALA A 56 -15.67 0.07 -12.66
C ALA A 56 -14.72 1.24 -12.99
N ALA A 57 -14.80 2.34 -12.24
CA ALA A 57 -13.98 3.53 -12.45
C ALA A 57 -12.69 3.49 -11.61
N LYS A 58 -12.76 3.02 -10.36
CA LYS A 58 -11.64 3.10 -9.41
C LYS A 58 -10.69 1.90 -9.46
N THR A 59 -11.15 0.67 -9.76
CA THR A 59 -10.32 -0.55 -9.64
C THR A 59 -10.22 -1.40 -10.90
N ASP A 60 -11.25 -1.42 -11.75
CA ASP A 60 -11.27 -2.23 -12.98
C ASP A 60 -10.37 -1.68 -14.10
N SER A 61 -10.08 -0.38 -14.06
CA SER A 61 -9.26 0.32 -15.05
C SER A 61 -7.78 0.41 -14.66
N VAL A 62 -7.41 -0.07 -13.48
CA VAL A 62 -6.06 0.09 -12.91
C VAL A 62 -5.11 -0.94 -13.51
N ASN A 63 -4.25 -0.50 -14.42
CA ASN A 63 -3.14 -1.30 -14.93
C ASN A 63 -1.92 -1.07 -14.04
N PRO A 64 -1.41 -2.09 -13.31
CA PRO A 64 -0.26 -1.90 -12.42
C PRO A 64 0.97 -1.31 -13.12
N ALA A 65 1.24 -1.70 -14.37
CA ALA A 65 2.39 -1.16 -15.12
C ALA A 65 2.24 0.33 -15.49
N ALA A 66 1.02 0.80 -15.72
CA ALA A 66 0.75 2.21 -16.08
C ALA A 66 0.40 3.08 -14.87
N SER A 67 -0.08 2.47 -13.79
CA SER A 67 -0.54 3.14 -12.57
C SER A 67 0.03 2.43 -11.34
N PRO A 68 1.36 2.54 -11.11
CA PRO A 68 2.03 1.81 -10.04
C PRO A 68 1.63 2.27 -8.63
N VAL A 69 1.14 3.51 -8.50
CA VAL A 69 0.74 4.12 -7.23
C VAL A 69 -0.69 4.69 -7.34
N PRO A 70 -1.72 3.84 -7.45
CA PRO A 70 -3.08 4.27 -7.77
C PRO A 70 -3.81 4.74 -6.50
N ALA A 71 -3.63 6.01 -6.11
CA ALA A 71 -4.21 6.57 -4.88
C ALA A 71 -5.74 6.37 -4.79
N THR A 72 -6.47 6.61 -5.88
CA THR A 72 -7.95 6.42 -5.92
C THR A 72 -8.38 4.99 -5.65
N ALA A 73 -7.65 4.00 -6.17
CA ALA A 73 -7.94 2.59 -5.89
C ALA A 73 -7.59 2.21 -4.46
N SER A 74 -6.52 2.79 -3.92
CA SER A 74 -6.10 2.63 -2.53
C SER A 74 -7.12 3.23 -1.55
N GLN A 75 -7.65 4.41 -1.85
CA GLN A 75 -8.72 5.07 -1.10
C GLN A 75 -9.98 4.21 -1.11
N PHE A 76 -10.40 3.73 -2.28
CA PHE A 76 -11.54 2.82 -2.38
C PHE A 76 -11.35 1.56 -1.53
N LEU A 77 -10.18 0.94 -1.59
CA LEU A 77 -9.89 -0.22 -0.74
C LEU A 77 -9.96 0.12 0.75
N TYR A 78 -9.49 1.31 1.14
CA TYR A 78 -9.65 1.83 2.50
C TYR A 78 -11.12 1.96 2.87
N GLU A 79 -11.94 2.63 2.06
CA GLU A 79 -13.39 2.82 2.29
C GLU A 79 -14.06 1.46 2.57
N GLN A 80 -13.79 0.48 1.71
CA GLN A 80 -14.46 -0.83 1.74
C GLN A 80 -13.98 -1.74 2.89
N LEU A 81 -12.71 -1.66 3.29
CA LEU A 81 -12.18 -2.50 4.38
C LEU A 81 -12.32 -1.86 5.76
N SER A 82 -12.25 -0.54 5.85
CA SER A 82 -12.39 0.18 7.12
C SER A 82 -13.85 0.34 7.53
N GLY A 83 -14.76 0.45 6.56
CA GLY A 83 -16.14 0.86 6.75
C GLY A 83 -16.33 2.37 6.87
N ASP A 84 -15.28 3.17 6.66
CA ASP A 84 -15.32 4.63 6.62
C ASP A 84 -15.68 5.10 5.21
N THR A 85 -16.89 5.63 5.05
CA THR A 85 -17.49 5.97 3.77
C THR A 85 -17.31 7.43 3.38
N ASN A 86 -16.84 8.27 4.30
CA ASN A 86 -16.61 9.70 4.08
C ASN A 86 -15.12 10.11 4.23
N ASP A 87 -14.26 9.13 4.51
CA ASP A 87 -12.81 9.24 4.70
C ASP A 87 -12.36 10.05 5.93
N ASP A 88 -13.24 10.27 6.92
CA ASP A 88 -12.95 11.11 8.10
C ASP A 88 -12.20 10.38 9.23
N ARG A 89 -11.87 9.10 9.02
CA ARG A 89 -11.28 8.14 9.98
C ARG A 89 -12.28 7.53 10.96
N THR A 90 -13.58 7.65 10.69
CA THR A 90 -14.65 7.07 11.51
C THR A 90 -15.44 6.07 10.68
N PRO A 91 -15.47 4.78 11.07
CA PRO A 91 -16.30 3.80 10.36
C PRO A 91 -17.80 4.08 10.54
N GLU A 92 -18.56 4.13 9.45
CA GLU A 92 -20.03 4.14 9.46
C GLU A 92 -20.65 2.80 9.02
N ALA A 93 -19.85 1.95 8.40
CA ALA A 93 -20.23 0.64 7.93
C ALA A 93 -19.41 -0.47 8.62
N LYS A 94 -19.67 -1.72 8.24
CA LYS A 94 -18.96 -2.88 8.77
C LYS A 94 -17.45 -2.76 8.45
N SER A 95 -16.64 -2.84 9.49
CA SER A 95 -15.19 -2.87 9.36
C SER A 95 -14.68 -4.31 9.22
N TYR A 96 -13.85 -4.55 8.21
CA TYR A 96 -13.15 -5.81 7.96
C TYR A 96 -11.66 -5.73 8.34
N PHE A 97 -11.13 -4.51 8.47
CA PHE A 97 -9.73 -4.26 8.81
C PHE A 97 -9.55 -2.97 9.60
N ALA A 98 -8.82 -3.06 10.71
CA ALA A 98 -8.44 -1.90 11.52
C ALA A 98 -7.10 -1.33 11.04
N PHE A 99 -7.13 -0.18 10.36
CA PHE A 99 -5.92 0.49 9.91
C PHE A 99 -5.22 1.25 11.04
N ARG A 100 -3.90 1.12 11.12
CA ARG A 100 -3.09 1.95 12.02
C ARG A 100 -3.04 3.37 11.46
N PRO A 101 -3.05 4.44 12.28
CA PRO A 101 -2.99 5.81 11.76
C PRO A 101 -1.78 6.09 10.85
N ASN A 102 -0.63 5.47 11.12
CA ASN A 102 0.59 5.61 10.29
C ASN A 102 0.55 4.80 8.98
N MET A 103 -0.48 3.96 8.77
CA MET A 103 -0.76 3.27 7.51
C MET A 103 -1.75 4.05 6.64
N LEU A 104 -2.07 5.30 6.99
CA LEU A 104 -3.03 6.12 6.26
C LEU A 104 -2.33 7.36 5.70
N LEU A 105 -2.82 7.83 4.55
CA LEU A 105 -2.47 9.11 3.95
C LEU A 105 -3.67 10.06 4.03
N PRO A 106 -3.52 11.29 4.55
CA PRO A 106 -2.36 11.79 5.26
C PRO A 106 -2.25 11.14 6.67
N ALA A 107 -1.02 10.83 7.07
CA ALA A 107 -0.73 10.30 8.40
C ALA A 107 -0.82 11.42 9.46
N PRO A 108 -0.98 11.09 10.75
CA PRO A 108 -0.88 12.05 11.84
C PRO A 108 0.41 12.89 11.75
N PRO A 109 0.37 14.18 12.15
CA PRO A 109 -0.72 14.85 12.88
C PRO A 109 -1.87 15.39 12.01
N SER A 110 -1.89 15.12 10.70
CA SER A 110 -3.01 15.55 9.85
C SER A 110 -4.31 14.83 10.20
N THR A 111 -5.41 15.59 10.24
CA THR A 111 -6.78 15.10 10.43
C THR A 111 -7.65 15.26 9.18
N GLY A 112 -7.08 15.65 8.04
CA GLY A 112 -7.83 15.78 6.77
C GLY A 112 -8.20 14.42 6.18
N ASN A 113 -9.18 14.34 5.29
CA ASN A 113 -9.72 13.07 4.78
C ASN A 113 -8.64 12.10 4.25
N ILE A 114 -8.87 10.80 4.46
CA ILE A 114 -8.01 9.73 3.97
C ILE A 114 -8.05 9.67 2.45
N THR A 115 -6.88 9.55 1.83
CA THR A 115 -6.71 9.52 0.37
C THR A 115 -6.03 8.26 -0.13
N ALA A 116 -5.46 7.44 0.77
CA ALA A 116 -4.88 6.14 0.45
C ALA A 116 -4.44 5.36 1.70
N ILE A 117 -4.26 4.05 1.54
CA ILE A 117 -3.53 3.20 2.47
C ILE A 117 -2.05 3.31 2.15
N ARG A 118 -1.26 3.76 3.11
CA ARG A 118 0.19 3.93 2.99
C ARG A 118 0.94 2.63 3.20
N ASP A 119 1.83 2.29 2.27
CA ASP A 119 2.81 1.23 2.41
C ASP A 119 4.01 1.66 3.31
N PRO A 120 4.85 0.71 3.76
CA PRO A 120 6.03 1.02 4.58
C PRO A 120 7.07 1.92 3.92
N PHE A 121 6.97 2.13 2.61
CA PHE A 121 7.86 2.97 1.81
C PHE A 121 7.31 4.39 1.60
N GLY A 122 6.07 4.65 2.06
CA GLY A 122 5.40 5.95 1.98
C GLY A 122 4.47 6.12 0.80
N ASN A 123 4.33 5.12 -0.07
CA ASN A 123 3.47 5.17 -1.24
C ASN A 123 2.12 4.51 -0.96
N PRO A 124 1.03 4.91 -1.65
CA PRO A 124 -0.20 4.14 -1.69
C PRO A 124 0.03 2.65 -2.05
N TYR A 125 -0.59 1.75 -1.28
CA TYR A 125 -0.83 0.39 -1.73
C TYR A 125 -1.66 0.41 -3.00
N GLY A 126 -1.26 -0.37 -3.98
CA GLY A 126 -2.01 -0.53 -5.20
C GLY A 126 -3.02 -1.66 -5.10
N TYR A 127 -4.20 -1.42 -5.66
CA TYR A 127 -5.29 -2.38 -5.73
C TYR A 127 -5.90 -2.35 -7.15
N SER A 128 -6.16 -3.51 -7.73
CA SER A 128 -6.80 -3.61 -9.04
C SER A 128 -7.66 -4.84 -9.14
N THR A 129 -8.78 -4.72 -9.84
CA THR A 129 -9.68 -5.81 -10.20
C THR A 129 -9.77 -5.97 -11.72
N ALA A 130 -8.87 -5.34 -12.47
CA ALA A 130 -8.91 -5.29 -13.93
C ALA A 130 -9.01 -6.68 -14.59
N LYS A 131 -8.22 -7.64 -14.13
CA LYS A 131 -8.24 -9.00 -14.69
C LYS A 131 -9.56 -9.73 -14.36
N ALA A 132 -10.08 -9.55 -13.14
CA ALA A 132 -11.40 -10.04 -12.75
C ALA A 132 -12.54 -9.34 -13.52
N ALA A 133 -12.30 -8.13 -14.02
CA ALA A 133 -13.19 -7.39 -14.91
C ALA A 133 -13.12 -7.83 -16.38
N GLY A 134 -12.21 -8.76 -16.72
CA GLY A 134 -12.02 -9.21 -18.10
C GLY A 134 -11.07 -8.33 -18.92
N ALA A 135 -10.33 -7.42 -18.29
CA ALA A 135 -9.32 -6.64 -18.99
C ALA A 135 -8.20 -7.55 -19.54
N ALA A 136 -7.57 -7.09 -20.63
CA ALA A 136 -6.39 -7.76 -21.20
C ALA A 136 -5.16 -7.66 -20.28
N PHE A 137 -5.16 -6.74 -19.32
CA PHE A 137 -4.13 -6.49 -18.31
C PHE A 137 -4.57 -6.93 -16.91
N GLY A 138 -3.67 -6.79 -15.93
CA GLY A 138 -3.82 -7.34 -14.59
C GLY A 138 -3.29 -8.78 -14.50
N ASN A 139 -2.95 -9.22 -13.30
CA ASN A 139 -2.12 -10.42 -13.10
C ASN A 139 -2.94 -11.58 -12.48
N ASN A 140 -3.78 -11.29 -11.50
CA ASN A 140 -4.53 -12.28 -10.75
C ASN A 140 -6.01 -12.28 -11.18
N PRO A 141 -6.65 -13.46 -11.40
CA PRO A 141 -8.06 -13.53 -11.81
C PRO A 141 -9.07 -12.97 -10.79
N THR A 142 -8.64 -12.65 -9.56
CA THR A 142 -9.50 -12.11 -8.50
C THR A 142 -9.23 -10.64 -8.21
N TYR A 143 -8.04 -10.33 -7.71
CA TYR A 143 -7.57 -8.96 -7.48
C TYR A 143 -6.03 -8.95 -7.44
N ASP A 144 -5.45 -7.84 -7.87
CA ASP A 144 -4.04 -7.52 -7.66
C ASP A 144 -3.93 -6.61 -6.43
N LEU A 145 -3.00 -6.92 -5.52
CA LEU A 145 -2.64 -6.10 -4.37
C LEU A 145 -1.11 -6.00 -4.28
N TRP A 146 -0.58 -4.78 -4.21
CA TRP A 146 0.88 -4.58 -4.22
C TRP A 146 1.37 -3.32 -3.49
N SER A 147 2.64 -3.37 -3.08
CA SER A 147 3.48 -2.21 -2.77
C SER A 147 4.58 -2.11 -3.82
N THR A 148 4.90 -0.89 -4.26
CA THR A 148 5.97 -0.66 -5.25
C THR A 148 7.36 -0.85 -4.68
N ALA A 149 7.52 -0.92 -3.36
CA ALA A 149 8.82 -0.91 -2.69
C ALA A 149 9.74 0.23 -3.19
N ASN A 150 9.16 1.42 -3.39
CA ASN A 150 9.77 2.61 -4.00
C ASN A 150 10.14 2.52 -5.49
N ASP A 151 9.82 1.41 -6.18
CA ASP A 151 9.98 1.31 -7.63
C ASP A 151 8.71 1.79 -8.36
N THR A 152 8.51 3.11 -8.39
CA THR A 152 7.34 3.74 -9.01
C THR A 152 7.45 3.88 -10.53
N ALA A 153 8.48 3.30 -11.16
CA ALA A 153 8.69 3.34 -12.60
C ALA A 153 7.91 2.26 -13.38
N GLY A 154 7.06 1.47 -12.69
CA GLY A 154 6.29 0.38 -13.29
C GLY A 154 7.07 -0.94 -13.43
N ASN A 155 8.33 -1.01 -12.96
CA ASN A 155 9.09 -2.25 -12.94
C ASN A 155 8.68 -3.11 -11.74
N THR A 156 7.86 -4.13 -11.99
CA THR A 156 7.27 -4.95 -10.94
C THR A 156 8.22 -5.99 -10.31
N THR A 157 9.51 -6.02 -10.71
CA THR A 157 10.49 -7.00 -10.23
C THR A 157 10.78 -6.83 -8.74
N LYS A 158 10.79 -5.59 -8.25
CA LYS A 158 11.09 -5.26 -6.85
C LYS A 158 9.84 -5.17 -5.98
N TRP A 159 8.66 -5.25 -6.59
CA TRP A 159 7.40 -5.06 -5.91
C TRP A 159 7.10 -6.22 -4.99
N ILE A 160 6.31 -5.91 -3.97
CA ILE A 160 5.77 -6.88 -3.03
C ILE A 160 4.31 -7.01 -3.40
N LYS A 161 3.88 -8.19 -3.81
CA LYS A 161 2.63 -8.37 -4.53
C LYS A 161 2.03 -9.75 -4.33
N ASN A 162 0.75 -9.92 -4.65
CA ASN A 162 0.01 -11.18 -4.50
C ASN A 162 0.00 -12.06 -5.76
N TRP A 163 0.92 -11.83 -6.70
CA TRP A 163 1.11 -12.62 -7.93
C TRP A 163 2.58 -12.93 -8.21
#